data_AF-A0A0F8XJA7-F1
#
_entry.id   AF-A0A0F8XJA7-F1
#
_cell.length_a   1.000
_cell.length_b   1.000
_cell.length_c   1.000
_cell.angle_alpha   90.00
_cell.angle_beta   90.00
_cell.angle_gamma   90.00
#
_symmetry.space_group_name_H-M   'P 1'
#
loop_
_entity.id
_entity.type
_entity.pdbx_description
1 polymer ?
#
loop_
_entity_poly.entity_id
_entity_poly.type
_entity_poly.pdbx_seq_one_letter_code
_entity_poly.pdbx_strand_id
1 'polypeptide(L)'
;MITILFGFASDKILVTIKGDKILFSSTEYGAVESTIDGLKLDYSGVIREFPDLEGDDKWKEKAIIKFKEKIKELSTEKDRADYIIYDLQKYGYVPEQIQKGGFRPKKIK
;
A
#
# COMPACT_ATOMS: atom_id res chain seq x y z
N MET A 1 -6.85 8.99 11.21
CA MET A 1 -6.84 7.59 10.77
C MET A 1 -7.60 7.47 9.47
N ILE A 2 -6.97 6.90 8.45
CA ILE A 2 -7.59 6.55 7.17
C ILE A 2 -7.37 5.05 6.94
N THR A 3 -8.40 4.34 6.49
CA THR A 3 -8.33 2.95 6.06
C THR A 3 -8.68 2.85 4.59
N ILE A 4 -7.93 2.04 3.85
CA ILE A 4 -8.14 1.79 2.42
C ILE A 4 -8.23 0.28 2.23
N LEU A 5 -9.28 -0.18 1.55
CA LEU A 5 -9.42 -1.57 1.14
C LEU A 5 -8.95 -1.72 -0.30
N PHE A 6 -8.02 -2.63 -0.54
CA PHE A 6 -7.56 -3.03 -1.85
C PHE A 6 -7.97 -4.48 -2.14
N GLY A 7 -8.32 -4.77 -3.39
CA GLY A 7 -8.32 -6.12 -3.94
C GLY A 7 -6.97 -6.40 -4.59
N PHE A 8 -6.44 -7.61 -4.41
CA PHE A 8 -5.24 -8.09 -5.11
C PHE A 8 -5.43 -9.56 -5.45
N ALA A 9 -5.53 -9.88 -6.74
CA ALA A 9 -5.93 -11.20 -7.21
C ALA A 9 -7.25 -11.67 -6.55
N SER A 10 -7.20 -12.68 -5.68
CA SER A 10 -8.35 -13.17 -4.91
C SER A 10 -8.41 -12.61 -3.49
N ASP A 11 -7.35 -11.94 -3.03
CA ASP A 11 -7.20 -11.47 -1.66
C ASP A 11 -7.73 -10.05 -1.50
N LYS A 12 -8.16 -9.72 -0.28
CA LYS A 12 -8.48 -8.36 0.15
C LYS A 12 -7.47 -7.89 1.20
N ILE A 13 -6.89 -6.73 0.94
CA ILE A 13 -5.81 -6.14 1.74
C ILE A 13 -6.31 -4.79 2.27
N LEU A 14 -6.42 -4.69 3.58
CA LEU A 14 -6.74 -3.47 4.29
C LEU A 14 -5.46 -2.73 4.66
N VAL A 15 -5.33 -1.49 4.24
CA VAL A 15 -4.23 -0.59 4.61
C VAL A 15 -4.75 0.44 5.58
N THR A 16 -4.17 0.50 6.78
CA THR A 16 -4.53 1.46 7.82
C THR A 16 -3.41 2.47 8.03
N ILE A 17 -3.73 3.75 7.88
CA ILE A 17 -2.84 4.89 8.08
C ILE A 17 -3.25 5.57 9.38
N LYS A 18 -2.36 5.58 10.37
CA LYS A 18 -2.57 6.20 11.68
C LYS A 18 -1.38 7.08 12.02
N GLY A 19 -1.48 8.37 11.69
CA GLY A 19 -0.31 9.26 11.70
C GLY A 19 0.80 8.67 10.82
N ASP A 20 2.01 8.51 11.37
CA ASP A 20 3.20 7.99 10.67
C ASP A 20 3.25 6.47 10.52
N LYS A 21 2.30 5.76 11.13
CA LYS A 21 2.25 4.31 11.04
C LYS A 21 1.33 3.88 9.90
N ILE A 22 1.83 2.97 9.08
CA ILE A 22 1.05 2.26 8.07
C ILE A 22 1.05 0.77 8.42
N LEU A 23 -0.15 0.21 8.49
CA LEU A 23 -0.40 -1.19 8.81
C LEU A 23 -1.10 -1.84 7.62
N PHE A 24 -0.71 -3.06 7.30
CA PHE A 24 -1.31 -3.86 6.23
C PHE A 24 -1.98 -5.06 6.86
N SER A 25 -3.20 -5.41 6.45
CA SER A 25 -3.92 -6.55 7.03
C SER A 25 -4.65 -7.30 5.93
N SER A 26 -4.49 -8.63 5.87
CA SER A 26 -5.37 -9.45 5.02
C SER A 26 -6.72 -9.64 5.71
N THR A 27 -7.82 -9.42 4.98
CA THR A 27 -9.16 -9.60 5.54
C THR A 27 -9.58 -11.08 5.59
N GLU A 28 -8.90 -11.98 4.89
CA GLU A 28 -9.23 -13.41 4.86
C GLU A 28 -8.83 -14.15 6.15
N TYR A 29 -7.75 -13.72 6.79
CA TYR A 29 -7.23 -14.36 8.01
C TYR A 29 -7.62 -13.64 9.30
N GLY A 30 -8.66 -12.81 9.28
CA GLY A 30 -9.13 -12.10 10.48
C GLY A 30 -8.31 -10.86 10.85
N ALA A 31 -7.80 -10.13 9.85
CA ALA A 31 -7.02 -8.90 10.03
C ALA A 31 -5.68 -9.11 10.77
N VAL A 32 -4.92 -10.13 10.37
CA VAL A 32 -3.51 -10.25 10.79
C VAL A 32 -2.75 -9.04 10.26
N GLU A 33 -2.31 -8.16 11.16
CA GLU A 33 -1.46 -7.01 10.84
C GLU A 33 -0.09 -7.53 10.39
N SER A 34 0.20 -7.45 9.10
CA SER A 34 1.53 -7.59 8.56
C SER A 34 2.20 -6.22 8.46
N THR A 35 3.52 -6.21 8.65
CA THR A 35 4.30 -5.04 8.26
C THR A 35 4.22 -4.89 6.75
N ILE A 36 4.50 -3.69 6.27
CA ILE A 36 4.67 -3.35 4.84
C ILE A 36 5.61 -4.30 4.09
N ASP A 37 6.46 -5.05 4.80
CA ASP A 37 7.34 -6.07 4.22
C ASP A 37 6.56 -7.28 3.69
N GLY A 38 5.32 -7.47 4.15
CA GLY A 38 4.36 -8.44 3.64
C GLY A 38 3.61 -8.02 2.36
N LEU A 39 3.91 -6.84 1.79
CA LEU A 39 3.35 -6.43 0.50
C LEU A 39 3.76 -7.40 -0.62
N LYS A 40 2.78 -7.77 -1.45
CA LYS A 40 2.98 -8.54 -2.67
C LYS A 40 3.27 -7.53 -3.79
N LEU A 41 4.54 -7.16 -3.96
CA LEU A 41 4.96 -6.29 -5.05
C LEU A 41 5.15 -7.12 -6.33
N ASP A 42 4.56 -6.65 -7.43
CA ASP A 42 4.82 -7.20 -8.76
C ASP A 42 6.17 -6.70 -9.28
N TYR A 43 7.03 -7.63 -9.71
CA TYR A 43 8.38 -7.30 -10.20
C TYR A 43 8.31 -6.34 -11.38
N SER A 44 7.43 -6.60 -12.35
CA SER A 44 7.32 -5.78 -13.56
C SER A 44 6.87 -4.35 -13.22
N GLY A 45 5.92 -4.21 -12.29
CA GLY A 45 5.48 -2.92 -11.78
C GLY A 45 6.60 -2.16 -11.06
N VAL A 46 7.41 -2.86 -10.25
CA VAL A 46 8.55 -2.25 -9.55
C VAL A 46 9.66 -1.82 -10.51
N ILE A 47 10.03 -2.65 -11.48
CA ILE A 47 11.07 -2.28 -12.46
C ILE A 47 10.62 -1.12 -13.35
N ARG A 48 9.31 -1.02 -13.66
CA ARG A 48 8.79 0.13 -14.41
C ARG A 48 8.92 1.45 -13.63
N GLU A 49 8.76 1.40 -12.31
CA GLU A 49 8.88 2.57 -11.43
C GLU A 49 10.35 2.88 -11.07
N PHE A 50 11.13 1.83 -10.85
CA PHE A 50 12.52 1.85 -10.42
C PHE A 50 13.36 0.95 -11.34
N PRO A 51 13.69 1.39 -12.56
CA PRO A 51 14.53 0.62 -13.49
C PRO A 51 15.92 0.31 -12.92
N ASP A 52 16.37 1.11 -11.95
CA ASP A 52 17.63 0.90 -11.23
C ASP A 52 17.66 -0.39 -10.39
N LEU A 53 16.50 -0.99 -10.13
CA LEU A 53 16.38 -2.25 -9.39
C LEU A 53 16.37 -3.48 -10.31
N GLU A 54 16.47 -3.30 -11.63
CA GLU A 54 16.46 -4.40 -12.59
C GLU A 54 17.70 -5.29 -12.42
N GLY A 55 17.48 -6.57 -12.14
CA GLY A 55 18.57 -7.53 -11.92
C GLY A 55 19.20 -7.49 -10.52
N ASP A 56 18.66 -6.71 -9.58
CA ASP A 56 19.08 -6.73 -8.18
C ASP A 56 18.31 -7.80 -7.40
N ASP A 57 19.01 -8.78 -6.81
CA ASP A 57 18.39 -9.84 -5.99
C ASP A 57 17.58 -9.31 -4.79
N LYS A 58 17.88 -8.08 -4.33
CA LYS A 58 17.21 -7.39 -3.22
C LYS A 58 16.26 -6.29 -3.68
N TRP A 59 15.82 -6.31 -4.95
CA TRP A 59 14.89 -5.33 -5.51
C TRP A 59 13.66 -5.10 -4.62
N LYS A 60 13.10 -6.16 -4.03
CA LYS A 60 11.88 -6.08 -3.21
C LYS A 60 12.11 -5.27 -1.94
N GLU A 61 13.21 -5.51 -1.25
CA GLU A 61 13.58 -4.76 -0.04
C GLU A 61 13.83 -3.28 -0.37
N LYS A 62 14.57 -3.01 -1.44
CA LYS A 62 14.86 -1.64 -1.89
C LYS A 62 13.60 -0.88 -2.29
N ALA A 63 12.68 -1.52 -2.99
CA ALA A 63 11.38 -0.92 -3.36
C ALA A 63 10.57 -0.57 -2.10
N ILE A 64 10.51 -1.48 -1.12
CA ILE A 64 9.83 -1.21 0.16
C ILE A 64 10.49 -0.05 0.91
N ILE A 65 11.83 0.06 0.90
CA ILE A 65 12.55 1.18 1.51
C ILE A 65 12.17 2.50 0.83
N LYS A 66 12.23 2.57 -0.51
CA LYS A 66 11.84 3.76 -1.28
C LYS A 66 10.38 4.15 -1.01
N PHE A 67 9.48 3.17 -0.93
CA PHE A 67 8.08 3.40 -0.59
C PHE A 67 7.91 3.97 0.83
N LYS A 68 8.59 3.40 1.84
CA LYS A 68 8.61 3.90 3.23
C LYS A 68 9.15 5.33 3.29
N GLU A 69 10.22 5.63 2.58
CA GLU A 69 10.81 6.98 2.53
C GLU A 69 9.82 7.98 1.92
N LYS A 70 9.20 7.62 0.79
CA LYS A 70 8.25 8.51 0.13
C LYS A 70 7.05 8.83 1.02
N ILE A 71 6.52 7.85 1.73
CA ILE A 71 5.45 8.02 2.72
C ILE A 71 5.85 8.99 3.84
N LYS A 72 7.10 8.89 4.33
CA LYS A 72 7.60 9.75 5.42
C LYS A 72 7.71 11.21 5.00
N GLU A 73 8.01 11.47 3.72
CA GLU A 73 8.03 12.83 3.16
C GLU A 73 6.64 13.48 3.15
N LEU A 74 5.57 12.68 3.17
CA LEU A 74 4.19 13.18 3.10
C LEU A 74 3.70 13.60 4.48
N SER A 75 3.16 14.81 4.57
CA SER A 75 2.80 15.47 5.83
C SER A 75 1.44 15.04 6.37
N THR A 76 0.48 14.72 5.50
CA THR A 76 -0.90 14.42 5.91
C THR A 76 -1.26 12.96 5.68
N GLU A 77 -2.18 12.43 6.50
CA GLU A 77 -2.73 11.08 6.28
C GLU A 77 -3.41 10.96 4.90
N LYS A 78 -3.97 12.07 4.38
CA LYS A 78 -4.62 12.10 3.07
C LYS A 78 -3.59 11.98 1.94
N ASP A 79 -2.50 12.74 1.99
CA ASP A 79 -1.47 12.66 0.96
C ASP A 79 -0.82 11.27 0.95
N ARG A 80 -0.61 10.69 2.15
CA ARG A 80 -0.17 9.29 2.30
C ARG A 80 -1.15 8.32 1.67
N ALA A 81 -2.45 8.48 1.94
CA ALA A 81 -3.50 7.64 1.35
C ALA A 81 -3.50 7.74 -0.18
N ASP A 82 -3.46 8.96 -0.72
CA ASP A 82 -3.48 9.22 -2.15
C ASP A 82 -2.23 8.63 -2.84
N TYR A 83 -1.04 8.77 -2.22
CA TYR A 83 0.20 8.14 -2.71
C TYR A 83 0.14 6.60 -2.67
N ILE A 84 -0.31 6.00 -1.56
CA ILE A 84 -0.42 4.54 -1.43
C ILE A 84 -1.37 3.98 -2.48
N ILE A 85 -2.51 4.64 -2.74
CA ILE A 85 -3.44 4.24 -3.80
C ILE A 85 -2.74 4.27 -5.15
N TYR A 86 -2.09 5.38 -5.47
CA TYR A 86 -1.40 5.56 -6.75
C TYR A 86 -0.26 4.54 -6.97
N ASP A 87 0.55 4.30 -5.94
CA ASP A 87 1.71 3.41 -6.05
C ASP A 87 1.28 1.94 -6.13
N LEU A 88 0.37 1.50 -5.25
CA LEU A 88 -0.08 0.11 -5.24
C LEU A 88 -0.85 -0.28 -6.51
N GLN A 89 -1.54 0.66 -7.16
CA GLN A 89 -2.16 0.43 -8.46
C GLN A 89 -1.16 -0.03 -9.53
N LYS A 90 0.09 0.41 -9.46
CA LYS A 90 1.14 0.01 -10.41
C LYS A 90 1.55 -1.45 -10.24
N TYR A 91 1.36 -2.00 -9.04
CA TYR A 91 1.68 -3.39 -8.71
C TYR A 91 0.46 -4.32 -8.81
N GLY A 92 -0.65 -3.85 -9.39
CA GLY A 92 -1.85 -4.67 -9.62
C GLY A 92 -2.86 -4.67 -8.47
N TYR A 93 -2.71 -3.78 -7.48
CA TYR A 93 -3.73 -3.59 -6.46
C TYR A 93 -4.88 -2.74 -6.99
N VAL A 94 -6.11 -3.14 -6.67
CA VAL A 94 -7.31 -2.43 -7.06
C VAL A 94 -7.91 -1.75 -5.83
N PRO A 95 -7.87 -0.41 -5.71
CA PRO A 95 -8.50 0.29 -4.60
C PRO A 95 -10.02 0.15 -4.67
N GLU A 96 -10.64 -0.44 -3.65
CA GLU A 96 -12.09 -0.63 -3.58
C GLU A 96 -12.79 0.43 -2.74
N GLN A 97 -12.23 0.73 -1.55
CA GLN A 97 -12.88 1.58 -0.56
C GLN A 97 -11.87 2.44 0.21
N ILE A 98 -12.27 3.64 0.59
CA ILE A 98 -11.56 4.52 1.53
C ILE A 98 -12.50 4.92 2.66
N GLN A 99 -12.00 4.91 3.89
CA GLN A 99 -12.73 5.33 5.06
C GLN A 99 -11.85 6.24 5.91
N LYS A 100 -12.40 7.39 6.29
CA LYS A 100 -11.82 8.25 7.33
C LYS A 100 -12.39 7.83 8.68
N GLY A 101 -11.56 7.76 9.72
CA GLY A 101 -11.98 7.32 11.06
C GLY A 101 -13.21 8.09 11.55
N GLY A 102 -14.23 7.36 12.00
CA GLY A 102 -15.53 7.92 12.43
C GLY A 102 -16.51 8.21 11.29
N PHE A 103 -16.12 8.04 10.02
CA PHE A 103 -17.00 8.20 8.85
C PHE A 103 -17.35 6.86 8.23
N ARG A 104 -18.44 6.85 7.45
CA ARG A 104 -18.84 5.69 6.65
C ARG A 104 -17.82 5.46 5.51
N PRO A 105 -17.44 4.21 5.20
CA PRO A 105 -16.61 3.90 4.04
C PRO A 105 -17.23 4.42 2.75
N LYS A 106 -16.39 4.95 1.87
CA LYS A 106 -16.74 5.38 0.51
C LYS A 106 -16.06 4.46 -0.49
N LYS A 107 -16.77 4.06 -1.54
CA LYS A 107 -16.15 3.35 -2.67
C LYS A 107 -15.23 4.29 -3.43
N ILE A 108 -14.04 3.82 -3.76
CA ILE A 108 -13.14 4.48 -4.70
C ILE A 108 -13.65 4.05 -6.09
N LYS A 109 -13.96 5.02 -6.95
CA LYS A 109 -14.41 4.79 -8.33
C LYS A 109 -13.25 4.93 -9.28
#